data_AF-A0A3C0SNB3-F1
#
_entry.id   AF-A0A3C0SNB3-F1
#
_cell.length_a   1.000
_cell.length_b   1.000
_cell.length_c   1.000
_cell.angle_alpha   90.00
_cell.angle_beta   90.00
_cell.angle_gamma   90.00
#
_symmetry.space_group_name_H-M   'P 1'
#
loop_
_entity.id
_entity.type
_entity.pdbx_description
1 polymer ?
#
loop_
_entity_poly.entity_id
_entity_poly.type
_entity_poly.pdbx_seq_one_letter_code
_entity_poly.pdbx_strand_id
1 'polypeptide(L)'
;MNKKSISLVLALALTISCAGTSAFADPNSDKAKYEQKLEENKNSYKSAQEQVDEISASIQSVNSQMENITIDIEKLNAEINEAEGKIEESNKKVQATESDIKDENELFNKRMKSMYMNGMDSYIEVLLDSEGISDFMTRLSNVNRIISYDKEVVSSLVEKKEILVSEKKAIEDEKAKLDTLQKENNTKLAQLEEKRAEHKEALAKAEANKDLFEAAVKENEAQLEETKRQIAEYTANSNNTASNNSSTTNNSPSTDRPSRGDSSSNVTAPPN
;
A
#
# COMPACT_ATOMS: atom_id res chain seq x y z
N MET A 1 -5.01 0.44 19.89
CA MET A 1 -5.22 -0.67 20.84
C MET A 1 -6.66 -0.62 21.33
N ASN A 2 -7.53 -1.50 20.82
CA ASN A 2 -8.78 -1.94 21.44
C ASN A 2 -8.98 -3.41 21.02
N LYS A 3 -8.20 -4.30 21.64
CA LYS A 3 -8.14 -5.75 21.33
C LYS A 3 -9.12 -6.53 22.22
N LYS A 4 -10.42 -6.27 22.21
CA LYS A 4 -11.41 -7.07 22.97
C LYS A 4 -12.82 -6.94 22.40
N SER A 5 -13.08 -7.51 21.22
CA SER A 5 -14.42 -7.84 20.70
C SER A 5 -14.20 -8.67 19.45
N ILE A 6 -15.17 -9.49 19.02
CA ILE A 6 -15.11 -10.35 17.81
C ILE A 6 -14.46 -11.72 18.07
N SER A 7 -14.86 -12.37 19.15
CA SER A 7 -14.85 -13.83 19.28
C SER A 7 -16.25 -14.25 19.76
N LEU A 8 -17.25 -14.09 18.90
CA LEU A 8 -18.63 -14.50 19.22
C LEU A 8 -19.46 -14.84 17.97
N VAL A 9 -18.84 -15.42 16.93
CA VAL A 9 -19.56 -15.74 15.69
C VAL A 9 -19.18 -17.17 15.29
N LEU A 10 -20.01 -18.15 15.67
CA LEU A 10 -20.22 -19.38 14.87
C LEU A 10 -21.25 -20.37 15.46
N ALA A 11 -21.73 -20.18 16.68
CA ALA A 11 -22.62 -21.18 17.32
C ALA A 11 -24.11 -21.05 16.94
N LEU A 12 -24.53 -20.04 16.17
CA LEU A 12 -25.95 -19.75 15.94
C LEU A 12 -26.54 -20.30 14.63
N ALA A 13 -25.73 -20.93 13.77
CA ALA A 13 -26.19 -21.44 12.47
C ALA A 13 -26.66 -22.91 12.47
N LEU A 14 -26.63 -23.60 13.63
CA LEU A 14 -26.84 -25.06 13.70
C LEU A 14 -28.00 -25.52 14.59
N THR A 15 -28.91 -24.62 14.99
CA THR A 15 -30.08 -25.00 15.80
C THR A 15 -31.39 -24.64 15.08
N ILE A 16 -31.72 -25.36 14.02
CA ILE A 16 -33.13 -25.54 13.64
C ILE A 16 -33.51 -26.96 14.09
N SER A 17 -33.92 -27.05 15.36
CA SER A 17 -34.54 -28.23 15.92
C SER A 17 -35.80 -28.55 15.13
N CYS A 18 -35.82 -29.77 14.58
CA CYS A 18 -36.98 -30.45 14.04
C CYS A 18 -38.08 -30.50 15.12
N ALA A 19 -39.20 -29.81 14.88
CA ALA A 19 -40.45 -30.05 15.57
C ALA A 19 -41.59 -30.00 14.55
N GLY A 20 -41.93 -31.17 14.01
CA GLY A 20 -43.11 -31.35 13.18
C GLY A 20 -44.37 -31.38 14.06
N THR A 21 -45.28 -30.45 13.81
CA THR A 21 -46.71 -30.64 14.08
C THR A 21 -47.48 -30.10 12.87
N SER A 22 -48.11 -31.02 12.13
CA SER A 22 -49.00 -30.70 11.03
C SER A 22 -50.33 -30.18 11.57
N ALA A 23 -50.58 -28.89 11.40
CA ALA A 23 -51.88 -28.25 11.59
C ALA A 23 -52.32 -27.64 10.25
N PHE A 24 -53.55 -27.96 9.81
CA PHE A 24 -54.18 -27.39 8.63
C PHE A 24 -54.19 -25.85 8.72
N ALA A 25 -53.58 -25.16 7.76
CA ALA A 25 -53.48 -23.70 7.74
C ALA A 25 -53.83 -23.11 6.36
N ASP A 26 -54.34 -21.88 6.42
CA ASP A 26 -54.75 -21.00 5.33
C ASP A 26 -53.76 -20.99 4.13
N PRO A 27 -54.24 -21.14 2.87
CA PRO A 27 -53.40 -21.11 1.66
C PRO A 27 -52.68 -19.77 1.40
N ASN A 28 -52.98 -18.69 2.12
CA ASN A 28 -52.13 -17.50 2.11
C ASN A 28 -50.97 -17.57 3.12
N SER A 29 -51.07 -18.40 4.17
CA SER A 29 -50.05 -18.47 5.22
C SER A 29 -48.80 -19.26 4.80
N ASP A 30 -48.94 -20.25 3.92
CA ASP A 30 -47.81 -21.10 3.51
C ASP A 30 -46.91 -20.43 2.47
N LYS A 31 -47.49 -19.66 1.53
CA LYS A 31 -46.70 -18.83 0.60
C LYS A 31 -45.84 -17.81 1.36
N ALA A 32 -46.43 -17.13 2.35
CA ALA A 32 -45.73 -16.15 3.18
C ALA A 32 -44.57 -16.78 3.97
N LYS A 33 -44.70 -18.03 4.43
CA LYS A 33 -43.60 -18.77 5.08
C LYS A 33 -42.44 -19.05 4.12
N TYR A 34 -42.73 -19.50 2.89
CA TYR A 34 -41.67 -19.74 1.89
C TYR A 34 -41.00 -18.44 1.43
N GLU A 35 -41.77 -17.35 1.28
CA GLU A 35 -41.22 -16.03 0.98
C GLU A 35 -40.33 -15.49 2.12
N GLN A 36 -40.72 -15.67 3.38
CA GLN A 36 -39.88 -15.34 4.53
C GLN A 36 -38.59 -16.16 4.52
N LYS A 37 -38.69 -17.48 4.29
CA LYS A 37 -37.52 -18.37 4.26
C LYS A 37 -36.57 -18.05 3.11
N LEU A 38 -37.09 -17.60 1.96
CA LEU A 38 -36.28 -17.12 0.84
C LEU A 38 -35.48 -15.87 1.24
N GLU A 39 -36.10 -14.95 1.98
CA GLU A 39 -35.44 -13.73 2.43
C GLU A 39 -34.35 -14.02 3.47
N GLU A 40 -34.62 -14.92 4.42
CA GLU A 40 -33.63 -15.41 5.38
C GLU A 40 -32.42 -16.06 4.67
N ASN A 41 -32.68 -16.96 3.71
CA ASN A 41 -31.63 -17.62 2.93
C ASN A 41 -30.82 -16.63 2.08
N LYS A 42 -31.46 -15.62 1.47
CA LYS A 42 -30.77 -14.54 0.73
C LYS A 42 -29.85 -13.75 1.64
N ASN A 43 -30.31 -13.37 2.82
CA ASN A 43 -29.52 -12.59 3.77
C ASN A 43 -28.32 -13.40 4.30
N SER A 44 -28.52 -14.69 4.58
CA SER A 44 -27.46 -15.61 4.99
C SER A 44 -26.41 -15.80 3.88
N TYR A 45 -26.84 -16.06 2.65
CA TYR A 45 -25.94 -16.14 1.48
C TYR A 45 -25.12 -14.86 1.29
N LYS A 46 -25.79 -13.70 1.31
CA LYS A 46 -25.14 -12.40 1.14
C LYS A 46 -24.12 -12.12 2.24
N SER A 47 -24.44 -12.44 3.50
CA SER A 47 -23.51 -12.26 4.61
C SER A 47 -22.29 -13.18 4.51
N ALA A 48 -22.47 -14.43 4.07
CA ALA A 48 -21.36 -15.34 3.85
C ALA A 48 -20.43 -14.85 2.72
N GLN A 49 -21.00 -14.36 1.61
CA GLN A 49 -20.21 -13.78 0.51
C GLN A 49 -19.44 -12.53 0.94
N GLU A 50 -20.09 -11.62 1.68
CA GLU A 50 -19.46 -10.39 2.19
C GLU A 50 -18.25 -10.70 3.09
N GLN A 51 -18.31 -11.74 3.91
CA GLN A 51 -17.18 -12.16 4.76
C GLN A 51 -15.98 -12.67 3.94
N VAL A 52 -16.23 -13.44 2.88
CA VAL A 52 -15.19 -13.92 1.96
C VAL A 52 -14.53 -12.76 1.22
N ASP A 53 -15.35 -11.82 0.74
CA ASP A 53 -14.88 -10.65 0.03
C ASP A 53 -14.06 -9.72 0.94
N GLU A 54 -14.48 -9.54 2.20
CA GLU A 54 -13.75 -8.73 3.20
C GLU A 54 -12.36 -9.31 3.50
N ILE A 55 -12.26 -10.62 3.72
CA ILE A 55 -10.98 -11.29 3.99
C ILE A 55 -10.06 -11.20 2.76
N SER A 56 -10.60 -11.41 1.57
CA SER A 56 -9.85 -11.31 0.32
C SER A 56 -9.32 -9.90 0.09
N ALA A 57 -10.16 -8.88 0.33
CA ALA A 57 -9.77 -7.47 0.24
C ALA A 57 -8.71 -7.10 1.30
N SER A 58 -8.81 -7.65 2.51
CA SER A 58 -7.81 -7.45 3.57
C SER A 58 -6.44 -8.01 3.16
N ILE A 59 -6.39 -9.24 2.63
CA ILE A 59 -5.15 -9.86 2.14
C ILE A 59 -4.54 -9.02 1.00
N GLN A 60 -5.35 -8.62 0.03
CA GLN A 60 -4.87 -7.80 -1.09
C GLN A 60 -4.31 -6.46 -0.61
N SER A 61 -5.01 -5.78 0.32
CA SER A 61 -4.57 -4.51 0.90
C SER A 61 -3.24 -4.64 1.63
N VAL A 62 -3.06 -5.67 2.46
CA VAL A 62 -1.79 -5.90 3.17
C VAL A 62 -0.67 -6.22 2.19
N ASN A 63 -0.92 -7.03 1.14
CA ASN A 63 0.06 -7.30 0.10
C ASN A 63 0.52 -6.04 -0.63
N SER A 64 -0.42 -5.17 -1.05
CA SER A 64 -0.06 -3.90 -1.68
C SER A 64 0.74 -2.98 -0.74
N GLN A 65 0.42 -2.96 0.56
CA GLN A 65 1.22 -2.21 1.54
C GLN A 65 2.64 -2.77 1.67
N MET A 66 2.79 -4.10 1.71
CA MET A 66 4.10 -4.75 1.75
C MET A 66 4.93 -4.47 0.50
N GLU A 67 4.32 -4.49 -0.68
CA GLU A 67 4.98 -4.17 -1.95
C GLU A 67 5.52 -2.73 -1.93
N ASN A 68 4.67 -1.77 -1.55
CA ASN A 68 5.10 -0.37 -1.44
C ASN A 68 6.24 -0.17 -0.43
N ILE A 69 6.17 -0.81 0.74
CA ILE A 69 7.26 -0.75 1.72
C ILE A 69 8.54 -1.39 1.18
N THR A 70 8.43 -2.47 0.40
CA THR A 70 9.59 -3.13 -0.23
C THR A 70 10.25 -2.20 -1.25
N ILE A 71 9.46 -1.52 -2.09
CA ILE A 71 9.97 -0.52 -3.04
C ILE A 71 10.68 0.63 -2.31
N ASP A 72 10.11 1.13 -1.21
CA ASP A 72 10.74 2.17 -0.38
C ASP A 72 12.10 1.70 0.18
N ILE A 73 12.17 0.45 0.67
CA ILE A 73 13.41 -0.16 1.18
C ILE A 73 14.47 -0.28 0.07
N GLU A 74 14.08 -0.74 -1.13
CA GLU A 74 15.00 -0.84 -2.27
C GLU A 74 15.57 0.52 -2.65
N LYS A 75 14.73 1.56 -2.67
CA LYS A 75 15.17 2.93 -2.92
C LYS A 75 16.12 3.43 -1.83
N LEU A 76 15.79 3.22 -0.55
CA LEU A 76 16.66 3.61 0.57
C LEU A 76 18.01 2.88 0.53
N ASN A 77 18.03 1.59 0.20
CA ASN A 77 19.27 0.84 0.03
C ASN A 77 20.14 1.39 -1.12
N ALA A 78 19.53 1.81 -2.23
CA ALA A 78 20.26 2.45 -3.32
C ALA A 78 20.87 3.79 -2.88
N GLU A 79 20.10 4.62 -2.16
CA GLU A 79 20.58 5.90 -1.61
C GLU A 79 21.70 5.71 -0.57
N ILE A 80 21.61 4.67 0.27
CA ILE A 80 22.65 4.27 1.23
C ILE A 80 23.94 3.91 0.50
N ASN A 81 23.87 3.02 -0.50
CA ASN A 81 25.04 2.59 -1.28
C ASN A 81 25.70 3.78 -2.01
N GLU A 82 24.90 4.69 -2.56
CA GLU A 82 25.42 5.91 -3.21
C GLU A 82 26.13 6.81 -2.20
N ALA A 83 25.55 7.01 -1.01
CA ALA A 83 26.15 7.81 0.06
C ALA A 83 27.46 7.20 0.57
N GLU A 84 27.50 5.88 0.79
CA GLU A 84 28.71 5.16 1.18
C GLU A 84 29.84 5.30 0.14
N GLY A 85 29.50 5.19 -1.14
CA GLY A 85 30.44 5.41 -2.24
C GLY A 85 31.02 6.82 -2.27
N LYS A 86 30.18 7.85 -2.10
CA LYS A 86 30.61 9.26 -2.04
C LYS A 86 31.53 9.54 -0.85
N ILE A 87 31.21 8.95 0.30
CA ILE A 87 32.05 9.06 1.50
C ILE A 87 33.41 8.40 1.24
N GLU A 88 33.45 7.23 0.61
CA GLU A 88 34.72 6.55 0.29
C GLU A 88 35.59 7.37 -0.67
N GLU A 89 35.00 7.88 -1.76
CA GLU A 89 35.70 8.74 -2.72
C GLU A 89 36.23 10.02 -2.06
N SER A 90 35.39 10.67 -1.25
CA SER A 90 35.76 11.90 -0.54
C SER A 90 36.89 11.65 0.47
N ASN A 91 36.88 10.53 1.19
CA ASN A 91 37.98 10.17 2.09
C ASN A 91 39.30 9.94 1.34
N LYS A 92 39.27 9.30 0.17
CA LYS A 92 40.47 9.13 -0.67
C LYS A 92 41.02 10.47 -1.14
N LYS A 93 40.14 11.39 -1.54
CA LYS A 93 40.52 12.75 -1.95
C LYS A 93 41.15 13.52 -0.78
N VAL A 94 40.52 13.47 0.40
CA VAL A 94 41.05 14.07 1.63
C VAL A 94 42.44 13.52 1.96
N GLN A 95 42.65 12.21 1.87
CA GLN A 95 43.95 11.60 2.13
C GLN A 95 45.03 12.06 1.15
N ALA A 96 44.69 12.19 -0.14
CA ALA A 96 45.60 12.73 -1.15
C ALA A 96 45.95 14.19 -0.86
N THR A 97 44.96 15.04 -0.58
CA THR A 97 45.15 16.44 -0.21
C THR A 97 46.01 16.60 1.05
N GLU A 98 45.82 15.75 2.06
CA GLU A 98 46.65 15.74 3.28
C GLU A 98 48.11 15.39 2.99
N SER A 99 48.36 14.41 2.12
CA SER A 99 49.71 14.04 1.69
C SER A 99 50.38 15.19 0.94
N ASP A 100 49.68 15.80 -0.01
CA ASP A 100 50.19 16.92 -0.80
C ASP A 100 50.54 18.12 0.08
N ILE A 101 49.66 18.48 1.02
CA ILE A 101 49.91 19.55 2.00
C ILE A 101 51.14 19.23 2.84
N LYS A 102 51.29 17.97 3.28
CA LYS A 102 52.41 17.55 4.11
C LYS A 102 53.73 17.69 3.35
N ASP A 103 53.80 17.17 2.13
CA ASP A 103 55.02 17.17 1.32
C ASP A 103 55.44 18.61 0.94
N GLU A 104 54.48 19.44 0.54
CA GLU A 104 54.72 20.84 0.20
C GLU A 104 55.14 21.66 1.44
N ASN A 105 54.51 21.41 2.60
CA ASN A 105 54.90 22.05 3.86
C ASN A 105 56.28 21.60 4.34
N GLU A 106 56.66 20.33 4.19
CA GLU A 106 58.01 19.86 4.51
C GLU A 106 59.08 20.51 3.62
N LEU A 107 58.82 20.62 2.32
CA LEU A 107 59.72 21.29 1.39
C LEU A 107 59.86 22.78 1.73
N PHE A 108 58.74 23.45 1.98
CA PHE A 108 58.70 24.85 2.40
C PHE A 108 59.49 25.06 3.71
N ASN A 109 59.29 24.20 4.72
CA ASN A 109 60.01 24.28 5.99
C ASN A 109 61.52 24.07 5.84
N LYS A 110 61.96 23.11 5.01
CA LYS A 110 63.39 22.90 4.71
C LYS A 110 64.00 24.17 4.09
N ARG A 111 63.28 24.80 3.17
CA ARG A 111 63.71 26.03 2.51
C ARG A 111 63.76 27.22 3.47
N MET A 112 62.72 27.42 4.29
CA MET A 112 62.70 28.47 5.31
C MET A 112 63.81 28.30 6.34
N LYS A 113 64.09 27.06 6.77
CA LYS A 113 65.23 26.76 7.63
C LYS A 113 66.56 27.14 6.96
N SER A 114 66.74 26.82 5.69
CA SER A 114 67.94 27.22 4.93
C SER A 114 68.08 28.75 4.84
N MET A 115 67.00 29.45 4.51
CA MET A 115 66.98 30.93 4.51
C MET A 115 67.34 31.51 5.88
N TYR A 116 66.78 30.96 6.96
CA TYR A 116 67.06 31.41 8.32
C TYR A 116 68.51 31.17 8.73
N MET A 117 69.06 29.98 8.44
CA MET A 117 70.43 29.61 8.81
C MET A 117 71.48 30.38 8.02
N ASN A 118 71.20 30.75 6.77
CA ASN A 118 72.11 31.52 5.93
C ASN A 118 71.96 33.05 6.12
N GLY A 119 70.90 33.53 6.77
CA GLY A 119 70.70 34.94 7.11
C GLY A 119 70.32 35.84 5.94
N MET A 120 69.73 37.02 6.22
CA MET A 120 69.44 38.04 5.19
C MET A 120 70.72 38.66 4.62
N ASP A 121 71.80 38.67 5.40
CA ASP A 121 73.10 39.20 4.98
C ASP A 121 73.65 38.43 3.77
N SER A 122 73.36 37.14 3.65
CA SER A 122 73.76 36.32 2.49
C SER A 122 73.12 36.80 1.18
N TYR A 123 71.87 37.27 1.20
CA TYR A 123 71.24 37.82 -0.01
C TYR A 123 71.82 39.18 -0.39
N ILE A 124 72.10 40.03 0.60
CA ILE A 124 72.73 41.34 0.37
C ILE A 124 74.16 41.14 -0.13
N GLU A 125 74.91 40.22 0.46
CA GLU A 125 76.27 39.85 0.05
C GLU A 125 76.30 39.30 -1.39
N VAL A 126 75.38 38.39 -1.75
CA VAL A 126 75.24 37.88 -3.13
C VAL A 126 74.91 38.99 -4.13
N LEU A 127 74.13 40.00 -3.73
CA LEU A 127 73.84 41.15 -4.59
C LEU A 127 75.04 42.09 -4.72
N LEU A 128 75.78 42.33 -3.63
CA LEU A 128 76.94 43.21 -3.59
C LEU A 128 78.19 42.60 -4.25
N ASP A 129 78.29 41.26 -4.30
CA ASP A 129 79.34 40.48 -4.99
C ASP A 129 79.06 40.31 -6.50
N SER A 130 78.34 41.25 -7.12
CA SER A 130 78.03 41.19 -8.55
C SER A 130 79.13 41.82 -9.41
N GLU A 131 79.43 41.21 -10.55
CA GLU A 131 80.43 41.71 -11.51
C GLU A 131 79.83 42.79 -12.43
N GLY A 132 79.37 43.89 -11.82
CA GLY A 132 78.80 45.04 -12.51
C GLY A 132 77.26 45.03 -12.62
N ILE A 133 76.73 46.08 -13.27
CA ILE A 133 75.28 46.42 -13.23
C ILE A 133 74.39 45.34 -13.88
N SER A 134 74.88 44.66 -14.92
CA SER A 134 74.09 43.62 -15.60
C SER A 134 73.91 42.38 -14.71
N ASP A 135 74.99 41.91 -14.07
CA ASP A 135 74.93 40.76 -13.15
C ASP A 135 74.07 41.08 -11.92
N PHE A 136 74.22 42.30 -11.36
CA PHE A 136 73.36 42.79 -10.28
C PHE A 136 71.87 42.68 -10.61
N MET A 137 71.45 43.16 -11.78
CA MET A 137 70.04 43.13 -12.20
C MET A 137 69.53 41.68 -12.38
N THR A 138 70.35 40.78 -12.90
CA THR A 138 70.00 39.36 -13.01
C THR A 138 69.83 38.70 -11.64
N ARG A 139 70.76 38.93 -10.70
CA ARG A 139 70.65 38.40 -9.33
C ARG A 139 69.44 38.97 -8.60
N LEU A 140 69.16 40.27 -8.73
CA LEU A 140 67.98 40.91 -8.16
C LEU A 140 66.67 40.32 -8.72
N SER A 141 66.61 40.08 -10.04
CA SER A 141 65.47 39.42 -10.68
C SER A 141 65.25 38.01 -10.14
N ASN A 142 66.32 37.23 -9.96
CA ASN A 142 66.26 35.88 -9.41
C ASN A 142 65.77 35.85 -7.95
N VAL A 143 66.25 36.76 -7.11
CA VAL A 143 65.79 36.91 -5.71
C VAL A 143 64.30 37.26 -5.67
N ASN A 144 63.86 38.22 -6.49
CA ASN A 144 62.45 38.58 -6.58
C ASN A 144 61.55 37.42 -7.07
N ARG A 145 62.05 36.61 -8.01
CA ARG A 145 61.36 35.40 -8.48
C ARG A 145 61.22 34.36 -7.38
N ILE A 146 62.28 34.15 -6.60
CA ILE A 146 62.30 33.30 -5.40
C ILE A 146 61.24 33.75 -4.39
N ILE A 147 61.22 35.03 -4.03
CA ILE A 147 60.27 35.57 -3.05
C ILE A 147 58.82 35.44 -3.55
N SER A 148 58.60 35.69 -4.84
CA SER A 148 57.27 35.54 -5.45
C SER A 148 56.79 34.09 -5.39
N TYR A 149 57.66 33.14 -5.72
CA TYR A 149 57.35 31.71 -5.62
C TYR A 149 57.02 31.29 -4.17
N ASP A 150 57.79 31.76 -3.18
CA ASP A 150 57.53 31.43 -1.78
C ASP A 150 56.18 31.97 -1.30
N LYS A 151 55.78 33.17 -1.74
CA LYS A 151 54.43 33.71 -1.48
C LYS A 151 53.34 32.86 -2.11
N GLU A 152 53.55 32.39 -3.34
CA GLU A 152 52.61 31.53 -4.05
C GLU A 152 52.44 30.18 -3.34
N VAL A 153 53.54 29.55 -2.90
CA VAL A 153 53.51 28.31 -2.10
C VAL A 153 52.73 28.49 -0.80
N VAL A 154 52.98 29.58 -0.06
CA VAL A 154 52.23 29.86 1.17
C VAL A 154 50.74 30.05 0.87
N SER A 155 50.40 30.81 -0.17
CA SER A 155 49.01 31.02 -0.59
C SER A 155 48.33 29.69 -0.95
N SER A 156 49.00 28.85 -1.73
CA SER A 156 48.49 27.54 -2.14
C SER A 156 48.30 26.61 -0.93
N LEU A 157 49.25 26.59 0.01
CA LEU A 157 49.13 25.80 1.25
C LEU A 157 47.96 26.26 2.13
N VAL A 158 47.69 27.56 2.21
CA VAL A 158 46.53 28.10 2.94
C VAL A 158 45.23 27.66 2.26
N GLU A 159 45.13 27.86 0.95
CA GLU A 159 43.94 27.46 0.17
C GLU A 159 43.67 25.95 0.27
N LYS A 160 44.70 25.11 0.11
CA LYS A 160 44.57 23.66 0.26
C LYS A 160 44.08 23.25 1.66
N LYS A 161 44.54 23.92 2.72
CA LYS A 161 44.07 23.68 4.09
C LYS A 161 42.62 24.07 4.28
N GLU A 162 42.18 25.19 3.69
CA GLU A 162 40.79 25.61 3.74
C GLU A 162 39.87 24.63 2.98
N ILE A 163 40.29 24.19 1.79
CA ILE A 163 39.60 23.15 1.02
C ILE A 163 39.51 21.86 1.83
N LEU A 164 40.61 21.42 2.45
CA LEU A 164 40.64 20.20 3.28
C LEU A 164 39.65 20.28 4.44
N VAL A 165 39.55 21.42 5.12
CA VAL A 165 38.56 21.62 6.20
C VAL A 165 37.13 21.53 5.66
N SER A 166 36.87 22.14 4.50
CA SER A 166 35.57 22.07 3.84
C SER A 166 35.20 20.64 3.41
N GLU A 167 36.15 19.89 2.83
CA GLU A 167 35.95 18.50 2.41
C GLU A 167 35.68 17.58 3.61
N LYS A 168 36.44 17.75 4.71
CA LYS A 168 36.19 16.99 5.95
C LYS A 168 34.80 17.27 6.52
N LYS A 169 34.37 18.53 6.51
CA LYS A 169 33.03 18.91 6.94
C LYS A 169 31.95 18.29 6.05
N ALA A 170 32.14 18.31 4.73
CA ALA A 170 31.22 17.67 3.80
C ALA A 170 31.08 16.16 4.07
N ILE A 171 32.17 15.47 4.39
CA ILE A 171 32.14 14.05 4.79
C ILE A 171 31.35 13.85 6.09
N GLU A 172 31.47 14.74 7.07
CA GLU A 172 30.68 14.67 8.31
C GLU A 172 29.18 14.85 8.03
N ASP A 173 28.82 15.80 7.16
CA ASP A 173 27.44 16.03 6.73
C ASP A 173 26.88 14.82 5.96
N GLU A 174 27.67 14.20 5.07
CA GLU A 174 27.30 12.97 4.36
C GLU A 174 27.12 11.78 5.31
N LYS A 175 27.98 11.63 6.33
CA LYS A 175 27.82 10.59 7.36
C LYS A 175 26.55 10.79 8.19
N ALA A 176 26.20 12.02 8.53
CA ALA A 176 24.95 12.32 9.23
C ALA A 176 23.73 11.99 8.37
N LYS A 177 23.79 12.27 7.06
CA LYS A 177 22.76 11.85 6.10
C LYS A 177 22.67 10.33 6.01
N LEU A 178 23.80 9.63 5.92
CA LEU A 178 23.85 8.17 5.88
C LEU A 178 23.21 7.54 7.13
N ASP A 179 23.53 8.03 8.33
CA ASP A 179 22.91 7.57 9.57
C ASP A 179 21.38 7.77 9.57
N THR A 180 20.91 8.89 9.03
CA THR A 180 19.48 9.16 8.87
C THR A 180 18.82 8.17 7.91
N LEU A 181 19.42 7.92 6.75
CA LEU A 181 18.93 6.95 5.77
C LEU A 181 18.89 5.53 6.34
N GLN A 182 19.92 5.12 7.08
CA GLN A 182 19.97 3.81 7.74
C GLN A 182 18.88 3.66 8.81
N LYS A 183 18.61 4.71 9.60
CA LYS A 183 17.51 4.72 10.59
C LYS A 183 16.14 4.62 9.92
N GLU A 184 15.94 5.34 8.83
CA GLU A 184 14.70 5.27 8.05
C GLU A 184 14.50 3.87 7.46
N ASN A 185 15.56 3.29 6.87
CA ASN A 185 15.54 1.93 6.33
C ASN A 185 15.20 0.88 7.40
N ASN A 186 15.82 0.97 8.58
CA ASN A 186 15.51 0.09 9.71
C ASN A 186 14.06 0.23 10.18
N THR A 187 13.51 1.45 10.16
CA THR A 187 12.10 1.69 10.48
C THR A 187 11.18 1.03 9.45
N LYS A 188 11.50 1.15 8.15
CA LYS A 188 10.74 0.52 7.07
C LYS A 188 10.82 -1.01 7.13
N LEU A 189 11.98 -1.58 7.46
CA LEU A 189 12.15 -3.02 7.70
C LEU A 189 11.28 -3.50 8.85
N ALA A 190 11.21 -2.76 9.97
CA ALA A 190 10.34 -3.09 11.09
C ALA A 190 8.85 -3.03 10.70
N GLN A 191 8.44 -2.02 9.91
CA GLN A 191 7.09 -1.92 9.37
C GLN A 191 6.75 -3.09 8.43
N LEU A 192 7.71 -3.52 7.60
CA LEU A 192 7.53 -4.67 6.72
C LEU A 192 7.29 -5.95 7.52
N GLU A 193 8.03 -6.17 8.60
CA GLU A 193 7.84 -7.33 9.49
C GLU A 193 6.49 -7.30 10.21
N GLU A 194 6.02 -6.14 10.66
CA GLU A 194 4.67 -5.98 11.21
C GLU A 194 3.62 -6.36 10.16
N LYS A 195 3.76 -5.88 8.92
CA LYS A 195 2.84 -6.20 7.82
C LYS A 195 2.89 -7.67 7.41
N ARG A 196 4.06 -8.32 7.46
CA ARG A 196 4.19 -9.77 7.26
C ARG A 196 3.44 -10.56 8.33
N ALA A 197 3.48 -10.12 9.59
CA ALA A 197 2.72 -10.73 10.66
C ALA A 197 1.21 -10.56 10.46
N GLU A 198 0.74 -9.35 10.10
CA GLU A 198 -0.66 -9.09 9.74
C GLU A 198 -1.11 -9.97 8.56
N HIS A 199 -0.30 -10.07 7.51
CA HIS A 199 -0.60 -10.89 6.34
C HIS A 199 -0.74 -12.37 6.70
N LYS A 200 0.16 -12.88 7.55
CA LYS A 200 0.11 -14.26 8.04
C LYS A 200 -1.14 -14.52 8.87
N GLU A 201 -1.57 -13.57 9.69
CA GLU A 201 -2.83 -13.67 10.44
C GLU A 201 -4.04 -13.68 9.50
N ALA A 202 -4.07 -12.81 8.49
CA ALA A 202 -5.14 -12.76 7.50
C ALA A 202 -5.23 -14.06 6.69
N LEU A 203 -4.08 -14.61 6.26
CA LEU A 203 -4.03 -15.91 5.60
C LEU A 203 -4.51 -17.05 6.50
N ALA A 204 -4.07 -17.10 7.76
CA ALA A 204 -4.52 -18.15 8.68
C ALA A 204 -6.03 -18.08 8.92
N LYS A 205 -6.62 -16.87 9.00
CA LYS A 205 -8.08 -16.69 9.07
C LYS A 205 -8.76 -17.14 7.79
N ALA A 206 -8.20 -16.84 6.63
CA ALA A 206 -8.73 -17.29 5.35
C ALA A 206 -8.70 -18.81 5.24
N GLU A 207 -7.58 -19.46 5.57
CA GLU A 207 -7.41 -20.92 5.53
C GLU A 207 -8.33 -21.63 6.52
N ALA A 208 -8.38 -21.18 7.78
CA ALA A 208 -9.21 -21.81 8.80
C ALA A 208 -10.71 -21.78 8.45
N ASN A 209 -11.14 -20.76 7.72
CA ASN A 209 -12.53 -20.61 7.33
C ASN A 209 -12.78 -20.95 5.85
N LYS A 210 -11.77 -21.38 5.08
CA LYS A 210 -11.92 -21.62 3.64
C LYS A 210 -12.97 -22.68 3.35
N ASP A 211 -12.77 -23.88 3.89
CA ASP A 211 -13.69 -25.00 3.68
C ASP A 211 -15.06 -24.70 4.29
N LEU A 212 -15.10 -23.94 5.39
CA LEU A 212 -16.32 -23.54 6.07
C LEU A 212 -17.13 -22.53 5.22
N PHE A 213 -16.49 -21.50 4.68
CA PHE A 213 -17.13 -20.50 3.84
C PHE A 213 -17.53 -21.07 2.48
N GLU A 214 -16.68 -21.90 1.86
CA GLU A 214 -17.00 -22.54 0.59
C GLU A 214 -18.17 -23.51 0.73
N ALA A 215 -18.22 -24.29 1.83
CA ALA A 215 -19.38 -25.12 2.16
C ALA A 215 -20.61 -24.28 2.48
N ALA A 216 -20.47 -23.21 3.28
CA ALA A 216 -21.60 -22.34 3.65
C ALA A 216 -22.20 -21.63 2.44
N VAL A 217 -21.39 -21.06 1.55
CA VAL A 217 -21.86 -20.39 0.32
C VAL A 217 -22.61 -21.39 -0.56
N LYS A 218 -22.04 -22.58 -0.78
CA LYS A 218 -22.66 -23.63 -1.61
C LYS A 218 -23.96 -24.17 -1.01
N GLU A 219 -23.99 -24.40 0.29
CA GLU A 219 -25.19 -24.86 1.01
C GLU A 219 -26.29 -23.78 0.97
N ASN A 220 -25.94 -22.52 1.24
CA ASN A 220 -26.89 -21.42 1.17
C ASN A 220 -27.42 -21.22 -0.26
N GLU A 221 -26.58 -21.35 -1.29
CA GLU A 221 -26.99 -21.30 -2.69
C GLU A 221 -27.99 -22.43 -3.02
N ALA A 222 -27.69 -23.66 -2.61
CA ALA A 222 -28.58 -24.81 -2.81
C ALA A 222 -29.94 -24.62 -2.11
N GLN A 223 -29.93 -24.14 -0.87
CA GLN A 223 -31.17 -23.84 -0.12
C GLN A 223 -31.98 -22.72 -0.77
N LEU A 224 -31.31 -21.72 -1.34
CA LEU A 224 -31.92 -20.59 -2.01
C LEU A 224 -32.60 -21.03 -3.31
N GLU A 225 -31.95 -21.89 -4.11
CA GLU A 225 -32.54 -22.50 -5.30
C GLU A 225 -33.69 -23.46 -4.98
N GLU A 226 -33.56 -24.27 -3.93
CA GLU A 226 -34.63 -25.16 -3.49
C GLU A 226 -35.86 -24.36 -3.02
N THR A 227 -35.66 -23.30 -2.25
CA THR A 227 -36.75 -22.44 -1.78
C THR A 227 -37.45 -21.73 -2.94
N LYS A 228 -36.69 -21.26 -3.95
CA LYS A 228 -37.27 -20.71 -5.19
C LYS A 228 -38.13 -21.74 -5.92
N ARG A 229 -37.65 -23.00 -6.02
CA ARG A 229 -38.39 -24.10 -6.65
C ARG A 229 -39.70 -24.38 -5.94
N GLN A 230 -39.68 -24.46 -4.60
CA GLN A 230 -40.87 -24.67 -3.77
C GLN A 230 -41.91 -23.56 -3.95
N ILE A 231 -41.48 -22.30 -4.02
CA ILE A 231 -42.36 -21.16 -4.31
C ILE A 231 -42.98 -21.31 -5.71
N ALA A 232 -42.18 -21.65 -6.73
CA ALA A 232 -42.68 -21.81 -8.10
C ALA A 232 -43.73 -22.94 -8.21
N GLU A 233 -43.46 -24.09 -7.60
CA GLU A 233 -44.37 -25.25 -7.56
C GLU A 233 -45.67 -24.92 -6.81
N TYR A 234 -45.57 -24.24 -5.66
CA TYR A 234 -46.73 -23.74 -4.92
C TYR A 234 -47.61 -22.82 -5.77
N THR A 235 -46.98 -21.85 -6.45
CA THR A 235 -47.69 -20.87 -7.28
C THR A 235 -48.38 -21.54 -8.48
N ALA A 236 -47.74 -22.54 -9.10
CA ALA A 236 -48.31 -23.33 -10.19
C ALA A 236 -49.51 -24.19 -9.75
N ASN A 237 -49.43 -24.84 -8.59
CA ASN A 237 -50.51 -25.67 -8.05
C ASN A 237 -51.71 -24.84 -7.55
N SER A 238 -51.46 -23.65 -7.00
CA SER A 238 -52.52 -22.72 -6.58
C SER A 238 -53.31 -22.18 -7.79
N ASN A 239 -52.66 -21.95 -8.93
CA ASN A 239 -53.33 -21.52 -10.17
C ASN A 239 -54.18 -22.62 -10.81
N ASN A 240 -53.74 -23.89 -10.76
CA ASN A 240 -54.51 -25.03 -11.26
C ASN A 240 -55.77 -25.33 -10.42
N THR A 241 -55.70 -25.11 -9.10
CA THR A 241 -56.84 -25.34 -8.19
C THR A 241 -57.95 -24.28 -8.39
N ALA A 242 -57.58 -23.05 -8.72
CA ALA A 242 -58.54 -21.99 -9.07
C ALA A 242 -59.24 -22.23 -10.42
N SER A 243 -58.56 -22.86 -11.40
CA SER A 243 -59.14 -23.15 -12.73
C SER A 243 -60.10 -24.36 -12.75
N ASN A 244 -60.02 -25.28 -11.78
CA ASN A 244 -60.90 -26.46 -11.71
C ASN A 244 -62.23 -26.19 -10.97
N ASN A 245 -62.36 -25.08 -10.27
CA ASN A 245 -63.60 -24.73 -9.55
C ASN A 245 -64.60 -23.91 -10.39
N SER A 246 -64.25 -23.54 -11.63
CA SER A 246 -65.14 -22.81 -12.56
C SER A 246 -65.95 -23.73 -13.50
N SER A 247 -65.86 -25.05 -13.38
CA SER A 247 -66.50 -26.01 -14.29
C SER A 247 -67.66 -26.84 -13.69
N THR A 248 -68.17 -26.54 -12.49
CA THR A 248 -69.19 -27.37 -11.81
C THR A 248 -70.48 -26.63 -11.41
N THR A 249 -70.89 -25.60 -12.16
CA THR A 249 -72.24 -25.01 -12.03
C THR A 249 -72.95 -24.96 -13.38
N ASN A 250 -73.37 -26.12 -13.88
CA ASN A 250 -74.43 -26.22 -14.89
C ASN A 250 -75.01 -27.64 -14.89
N ASN A 251 -75.89 -27.93 -13.95
CA ASN A 251 -76.91 -28.96 -14.17
C ASN A 251 -78.13 -28.75 -13.27
N SER A 252 -79.15 -28.07 -13.80
CA SER A 252 -80.52 -28.09 -13.26
C SER A 252 -81.42 -28.83 -14.27
N PRO A 253 -82.27 -29.78 -13.85
CA PRO A 253 -83.06 -30.60 -14.76
C PRO A 253 -84.25 -29.83 -15.34
N SER A 254 -84.44 -29.94 -16.66
CA SER A 254 -85.60 -29.42 -17.39
C SER A 254 -86.85 -30.24 -17.10
N THR A 255 -87.89 -29.62 -16.54
CA THR A 255 -89.26 -30.15 -16.57
C THR A 255 -90.06 -29.47 -17.68
N ASP A 256 -90.39 -30.24 -18.70
CA ASP A 256 -91.32 -29.89 -19.78
C ASP A 256 -92.72 -29.58 -19.25
N ARG A 257 -93.31 -28.47 -19.69
CA ARG A 257 -94.76 -28.25 -19.62
C ARG A 257 -95.21 -27.29 -20.75
N PRO A 258 -96.17 -27.69 -21.61
CA PRO A 258 -96.50 -26.92 -22.80
C PRO A 258 -97.49 -25.78 -22.56
N SER A 259 -97.34 -24.77 -23.41
CA SER A 259 -98.11 -23.53 -23.52
C SER A 259 -99.59 -23.73 -23.85
N ARG A 260 -100.45 -22.91 -23.23
CA ARG A 260 -101.80 -22.56 -23.71
C ARG A 260 -101.97 -21.05 -23.56
N GLY A 261 -102.22 -20.38 -24.68
CA GLY A 261 -102.41 -18.94 -24.75
C GLY A 261 -103.82 -18.46 -24.39
N ASP A 262 -103.92 -17.15 -24.20
CA ASP A 262 -105.10 -16.29 -24.46
C ASP A 262 -104.59 -14.83 -24.40
N SER A 263 -104.46 -14.11 -25.52
CA SER A 263 -105.42 -13.19 -26.16
C SER A 263 -105.60 -11.83 -25.48
N SER A 264 -105.51 -10.77 -26.32
CA SER A 264 -106.15 -9.45 -26.19
C SER A 264 -105.51 -8.45 -25.21
N SER A 265 -105.29 -7.16 -25.50
CA SER A 265 -105.46 -6.30 -26.70
C SER A 265 -104.87 -4.90 -26.38
N ASN A 266 -104.50 -4.15 -27.43
CA ASN A 266 -104.64 -2.68 -27.59
C ASN A 266 -103.98 -1.71 -26.58
N VAL A 267 -103.59 -0.46 -26.90
CA VAL A 267 -103.30 0.35 -28.10
C VAL A 267 -102.80 1.70 -27.54
N THR A 268 -102.24 2.54 -28.41
CA THR A 268 -102.00 4.00 -28.30
C THR A 268 -100.60 4.37 -27.78
N ALA A 269 -99.63 4.63 -28.65
CA ALA A 269 -99.40 5.81 -29.51
C ALA A 269 -98.58 6.92 -28.79
N PRO A 270 -97.81 7.75 -29.53
CA PRO A 270 -96.44 8.15 -29.17
C PRO A 270 -96.34 9.68 -28.93
N PRO A 271 -95.21 10.36 -29.18
CA PRO A 271 -93.81 10.11 -28.81
C PRO A 271 -93.23 11.27 -27.98
N ASN A 272 -92.13 11.01 -27.27
CA ASN A 272 -90.82 11.61 -27.54
C ASN A 272 -89.75 10.88 -26.74
#